data_AF-Q4BX96-F1
#
_entry.id   AF-Q4BX96-F1
#
_cell.length_a   1.000
_cell.length_b   1.000
_cell.length_c   1.000
_cell.angle_alpha   90.00
_cell.angle_beta   90.00
_cell.angle_gamma   90.00
#
_symmetry.space_group_name_H-M   'P 1'
#
loop_
_entity.id
_entity.type
_entity.pdbx_description
1 polymer ?
#
loop_
_entity_poly.entity_id
_entity_poly.type
_entity_poly.pdbx_seq_one_letter_code
_entity_poly.pdbx_strand_id
1 'polypeptide(L)' 'MIDYPDTNRLYPFKNYQRLCFLKNIITNPNIIVGDFTYYDDLENTNNFENNVLYSYLV' A
#
# COMPACT_ATOMS: atom_id res chain seq x y z
N MET A 1 23.29 5.86 -11.97
CA MET A 1 22.38 4.82 -11.43
C MET A 1 21.29 5.53 -10.67
N ILE A 2 20.03 5.26 -10.97
CA ILE A 2 18.90 5.75 -10.17
C ILE A 2 18.69 4.71 -9.08
N ASP A 3 18.81 5.14 -7.83
CA ASP A 3 18.54 4.30 -6.66
C ASP A 3 17.03 4.36 -6.40
N TYR A 4 16.35 3.23 -6.52
CA TYR A 4 14.90 3.13 -6.35
C TYR A 4 14.58 2.63 -4.94
N PRO A 5 13.45 3.06 -4.36
CA PRO A 5 13.05 2.56 -3.04
C PRO A 5 12.71 1.07 -3.10
N ASP A 6 13.14 0.33 -2.07
CA ASP A 6 12.84 -1.08 -1.90
C ASP A 6 11.34 -1.30 -1.65
N THR A 7 10.65 -1.86 -2.64
CA THR A 7 9.19 -2.03 -2.61
C THR A 7 8.73 -3.06 -1.58
N ASN A 8 9.62 -3.88 -1.03
CA ASN A 8 9.28 -4.86 0.01
C ASN A 8 9.26 -4.25 1.42
N ARG A 9 9.65 -2.98 1.57
CA ARG A 9 9.50 -2.25 2.83
C ARG A 9 8.09 -1.71 2.94
N LEU A 10 7.53 -1.68 4.14
CA LEU A 10 6.22 -1.06 4.37
C LEU A 10 6.23 0.43 4.00
N TYR A 11 7.26 1.16 4.43
CA TYR A 11 7.39 2.59 4.21
C TYR A 11 8.59 2.89 3.29
N PRO A 12 8.44 3.77 2.29
CA PRO A 12 9.56 4.23 1.46
C PRO A 12 10.57 5.06 2.24
N PHE A 13 10.15 5.73 3.33
CA PHE A 13 11.00 6.55 4.17
C PHE A 13 10.89 6.14 5.65
N LYS A 14 12.02 6.03 6.36
CA LYS A 14 12.10 5.49 7.72
C LYS A 14 11.26 6.25 8.77
N ASN A 15 11.11 7.56 8.59
CA ASN A 15 10.45 8.45 9.57
C ASN A 15 9.14 9.07 9.03
N TYR A 16 8.54 8.47 7.99
CA TYR A 16 7.31 8.97 7.38
C TYR A 16 6.31 7.83 7.20
N GLN A 17 5.37 7.71 8.14
CA GLN A 17 4.43 6.58 8.21
C GLN A 17 3.07 6.87 7.55
N ARG A 18 2.90 8.07 6.99
CA ARG A 18 1.68 8.51 6.30
C ARG A 18 1.55 7.93 4.90
N LEU A 19 2.69 7.61 4.27
CA LEU A 19 2.79 7.06 2.93
C LEU A 19 3.41 5.67 3.01
N CYS A 20 2.72 4.66 2.50
CA CYS A 20 3.21 3.29 2.44
C CYS A 20 3.20 2.74 1.02
N PHE A 21 3.95 1.66 0.80
CA PHE A 21 3.74 0.82 -0.38
C PHE A 21 2.44 0.04 -0.20
N LEU A 22 1.45 0.34 -1.03
CA LEU A 22 0.10 -0.18 -0.88
C LEU A 22 0.07 -1.71 -0.88
N LYS A 23 0.87 -2.37 -1.74
CA LYS A 23 0.94 -3.84 -1.80
C LYS A 23 1.26 -4.51 -0.46
N ASN A 24 1.97 -3.84 0.45
CA ASN A 24 2.45 -4.42 1.70
C ASN A 24 1.44 -4.33 2.85
N ILE A 25 0.34 -3.59 2.65
CA ILE A 25 -0.76 -3.48 3.62
C ILE A 25 -2.03 -4.20 3.16
N ILE A 26 -2.08 -4.67 1.91
CA ILE A 26 -3.21 -5.45 1.40
C ILE A 26 -3.20 -6.83 2.04
N THR A 27 -4.35 -7.19 2.62
CA THR A 27 -4.61 -8.51 3.20
C THR A 27 -5.67 -9.28 2.43
N ASN A 28 -6.52 -8.57 1.68
CA ASN A 28 -7.58 -9.16 0.88
C ASN A 28 -6.98 -9.83 -0.39
N PRO A 29 -7.14 -11.15 -0.56
CA PRO A 29 -6.56 -11.88 -1.70
C PRO A 29 -7.15 -11.49 -3.06
N ASN A 30 -8.30 -10.80 -3.09
CA ASN A 30 -8.92 -10.30 -4.32
C ASN A 30 -8.34 -8.96 -4.79
N ILE A 31 -7.48 -8.33 -4.00
CA ILE A 31 -6.86 -7.06 -4.32
C ILE A 31 -5.41 -7.33 -4.73
N ILE A 32 -5.08 -7.03 -5.99
CA ILE A 32 -3.73 -7.18 -6.53
C ILE A 32 -3.17 -5.79 -6.80
N VAL A 33 -2.01 -5.50 -6.22
CA VAL A 33 -1.37 -4.19 -6.31
C VAL A 33 0.05 -4.36 -6.86
N GLY A 34 0.38 -3.57 -7.87
CA GLY A 34 1.71 -3.57 -8.47
C GLY A 34 2.76 -2.88 -7.60
N ASP A 35 4.03 -3.16 -7.92
CA ASP A 35 5.17 -2.47 -7.35
C ASP A 35 5.10 -0.94 -7.57
N PHE A 36 5.72 -0.19 -6.65
CA PHE A 36 5.76 1.28 -6.67
C PHE A 36 4.39 1.98 -6.59
N THR A 37 3.32 1.25 -6.24
CA THR A 37 2.04 1.85 -5.90
C THR A 37 2.05 2.31 -4.45
N TYR A 38 1.73 3.58 -4.22
CA TYR A 38 1.70 4.17 -2.89
C TYR A 38 0.27 4.48 -2.45
N TYR A 39 0.07 4.44 -1.14
CA TYR A 39 -1.15 4.95 -0.50
C TYR A 39 -0.76 5.98 0.57
N ASP A 40 -1.40 7.13 0.52
CA ASP A 40 -1.24 8.25 1.45
C ASP A 40 -2.58 8.46 2.16
N ASP A 41 -2.58 8.30 3.49
CA ASP A 41 -3.75 8.48 4.33
C ASP A 41 -3.41 9.38 5.51
N LEU A 42 -4.25 10.38 5.78
CA LEU A 42 -4.04 11.36 6.85
C LEU A 42 -4.13 10.76 8.25
N GLU A 43 -4.88 9.66 8.41
CA GLU A 43 -5.15 9.03 9.71
C GLU A 43 -4.41 7.70 9.85
N ASN A 44 -4.61 6.78 8.90
CA ASN A 44 -4.05 5.43 8.96
C ASN A 44 -3.92 4.80 7.58
N THR A 45 -2.69 4.40 7.22
CA THR A 45 -2.40 3.75 5.94
C THR A 45 -3.17 2.43 5.75
N ASN A 46 -3.60 1.76 6.82
CA ASN A 46 -4.40 0.52 6.71
C ASN A 46 -5.86 0.72 6.28
N ASN A 47 -6.32 1.96 6.08
CA ASN A 47 -7.72 2.24 5.75
C ASN A 47 -8.12 1.89 4.32
N PHE A 48 -7.17 1.60 3.43
CA PHE A 48 -7.46 1.40 2.01
C PHE A 48 -8.56 0.36 1.76
N GLU A 49 -8.49 -0.81 2.40
CA GLU A 49 -9.45 -1.89 2.16
C GLU A 49 -10.88 -1.55 2.63
N ASN A 50 -11.04 -0.67 3.62
CA ASN A 50 -12.35 -0.20 4.08
C ASN A 50 -13.10 0.61 3.00
N ASN A 51 -12.37 1.14 2.02
CA ASN A 51 -12.94 1.92 0.91
C ASN A 51 -13.27 1.05 -0.33
N VAL A 52 -13.00 -0.26 -0.28
CA VAL A 52 -13.30 -1.20 -1.37
C VAL A 52 -14.64 -1.89 -1.12
N LEU A 53 -15.72 -1.23 -1.54
CA LEU A 53 -17.11 -1.66 -1.24
C LEU A 53 -17.54 -2.98 -1.91
N TYR A 54 -16.92 -3.32 -3.04
CA TYR A 54 -17.32 -4.45 -3.88
C TYR A 54 -16.11 -5.30 -4.25
N SER A 55 -15.85 -6.33 -3.45
CA SER A 55 -14.80 -7.32 -3.70
C SER A 55 -15.44 -8.69 -3.92
N TYR A 56 -16.04 -8.89 -5.09
CA TYR A 56 -16.63 -10.18 -5.44
C TYR A 56 -15.53 -11.18 -5.83
N LEU A 57 -15.65 -12.41 -5.33
CA LEU A 57 -14.87 -13.54 -5.86
C LEU A 57 -15.32 -13.76 -7.31
N VAL A 58 -14.36 -13.78 -8.24
CA VAL A 58 -14.57 -14.30 -9.60
C VAL A 58 -14.32 -15.81 -9.57
#